data_AF-A0A8T7AP58-F1
#
_entry.id   AF-A0A8T7AP58-F1
#
_cell.length_a   1.000
_cell.length_b   1.000
_cell.length_c   1.000
_cell.angle_alpha   90.00
_cell.angle_beta   90.00
_cell.angle_gamma   90.00
#
_symmetry.space_group_name_H-M   'P 1'
#
loop_
_entity.id
_entity.type
_entity.pdbx_description
1 polymer ?
#
loop_
_entity_poly.entity_id
_entity_poly.type
_entity_poly.pdbx_seq_one_letter_code
_entity_poly.pdbx_strand_id
1 'polypeptide(L)'
;MTGYGKINLLGMLAMPAVATFAAVIMFGPRVDTMVTVFCLNIVPMLIGGLFTGLLLRGAGKAGGAGRGIALWPTLIPAAIGIVWYLWDALLPAELDPGRVHIAGPQYLVMIAILSGVVAWVGCRLVRSTRAG
;
A
#
# COMPACT_ATOMS: atom_id res chain seq x y z
N MET A 1 8.86 -6.96 17.04
CA MET A 1 7.72 -6.65 16.13
C MET A 1 6.83 -7.88 15.99
N THR A 2 5.51 -7.73 15.98
CA THR A 2 4.55 -8.82 15.72
C THR A 2 4.62 -9.27 14.25
N GLY A 3 4.17 -10.49 13.93
CA GLY A 3 4.11 -10.99 12.54
C GLY A 3 3.35 -10.03 11.61
N TYR A 4 2.17 -9.56 12.04
CA TYR A 4 1.39 -8.56 11.32
C TYR A 4 2.12 -7.22 11.14
N GLY A 5 2.91 -6.79 12.14
CA GLY A 5 3.74 -5.59 12.01
C GLY A 5 4.85 -5.75 10.95
N LYS A 6 5.43 -6.95 10.81
CA LYS A 6 6.38 -7.25 9.74
C LYS A 6 5.72 -7.23 8.37
N ILE A 7 4.52 -7.81 8.25
CA ILE A 7 3.72 -7.78 7.00
C ILE A 7 3.38 -6.34 6.60
N ASN A 8 3.02 -5.49 7.57
CA ASN A 8 2.79 -4.08 7.32
C ASN A 8 4.03 -3.41 6.73
N LEU A 9 5.19 -3.56 7.39
CA LEU A 9 6.44 -2.98 6.90
C LEU A 9 6.83 -3.51 5.52
N LEU A 10 6.64 -4.81 5.27
CA LEU A 10 6.88 -5.42 3.96
C LEU A 10 6.01 -4.77 2.89
N GLY A 11 4.70 -4.61 3.13
CA GLY A 11 3.81 -3.93 2.21
C GLY A 11 4.25 -2.49 1.94
N MET A 12 4.63 -1.75 3.00
CA MET A 12 5.07 -0.36 2.89
C MET A 12 6.29 -0.18 1.98
N LEU A 13 7.23 -1.13 1.99
CA LEU A 13 8.49 -1.04 1.25
C LEU A 13 8.47 -1.78 -0.09
N ALA A 14 7.69 -2.86 -0.21
CA ALA A 14 7.63 -3.67 -1.42
C ALA A 14 7.05 -2.87 -2.58
N MET A 15 5.96 -2.13 -2.39
CA MET A 15 5.34 -1.39 -3.49
C MET A 15 6.26 -0.30 -4.07
N PRO A 16 6.86 0.61 -3.27
CA PRO A 16 7.75 1.64 -3.81
C PRO A 16 9.01 1.05 -4.45
N ALA A 17 9.54 -0.05 -3.92
CA ALA A 17 10.66 -0.77 -4.52
C ALA A 17 10.29 -1.35 -5.89
N VAL A 18 9.12 -1.97 -6.01
CA VAL A 18 8.62 -2.52 -7.29
C VAL A 18 8.33 -1.39 -8.29
N ALA A 19 7.74 -0.29 -7.86
CA ALA A 19 7.53 0.88 -8.72
C ALA A 19 8.87 1.43 -9.26
N THR A 20 9.89 1.48 -8.40
CA THR A 20 11.24 1.89 -8.80
C THR A 20 11.86 0.92 -9.80
N PHE A 21 11.69 -0.39 -9.58
CA PHE A 21 12.15 -1.42 -10.52
C PHE A 21 11.43 -1.33 -11.88
N ALA A 22 10.11 -1.12 -11.88
CA ALA A 22 9.33 -0.88 -13.08
C ALA A 22 9.82 0.36 -13.85
N ALA A 23 10.14 1.44 -13.13
CA ALA A 23 10.72 2.64 -13.72
C ALA A 23 12.10 2.37 -14.37
N VAL A 24 12.92 1.48 -13.80
CA VAL A 24 14.20 1.08 -14.42
C VAL A 24 13.97 0.31 -15.71
N ILE A 25 12.96 -0.55 -15.78
CA ILE A 25 12.60 -1.26 -17.02
C ILE A 25 12.16 -0.26 -18.10
N MET A 26 11.29 0.69 -17.73
CA MET A 26 10.68 1.62 -18.68
C MET A 26 11.62 2.75 -19.12
N PHE A 27 12.41 3.30 -18.20
CA PHE A 27 13.22 4.50 -18.42
C PHE A 27 14.72 4.23 -18.36
N GLY A 28 15.16 3.01 -18.02
CA GLY A 28 16.56 2.72 -17.75
C GLY A 28 17.03 3.19 -16.37
N PRO A 29 18.30 2.93 -15.99
CA PRO A 29 18.81 3.11 -14.63
C PRO A 29 19.19 4.57 -14.32
N ARG A 30 18.21 5.48 -14.39
CA ARG A 30 18.38 6.90 -14.05
C ARG A 30 18.08 7.13 -12.57
N VAL A 31 19.12 7.48 -11.80
CA VAL A 31 19.04 7.65 -10.34
C VAL A 31 17.95 8.66 -9.95
N ASP A 32 17.88 9.80 -10.64
CA ASP A 32 16.88 10.84 -10.35
C ASP A 32 15.44 10.33 -10.51
N THR A 33 15.19 9.55 -11.58
CA THR A 33 13.89 8.90 -11.82
C THR A 33 13.59 7.88 -10.73
N MET A 34 14.57 7.04 -10.37
CA MET A 34 14.40 6.02 -9.33
C MET A 34 14.04 6.63 -7.98
N VAL A 35 14.78 7.65 -7.55
CA VAL A 35 14.52 8.36 -6.29
C VAL A 35 13.14 9.03 -6.33
N THR A 36 12.81 9.71 -7.42
CA THR A 36 11.51 10.38 -7.57
C THR A 36 10.34 9.39 -7.46
N VAL A 37 10.40 8.28 -8.20
CA VAL A 37 9.34 7.26 -8.19
C VAL A 37 9.22 6.60 -6.81
N PHE A 38 10.36 6.29 -6.17
CA PHE A 38 10.34 5.75 -4.81
C PHE A 38 9.70 6.74 -3.83
N CYS A 39 10.11 8.02 -3.85
CA CYS A 39 9.60 9.06 -2.97
C CYS A 39 8.11 9.35 -3.18
N LEU A 40 7.63 9.33 -4.42
CA LEU A 40 6.20 9.51 -4.69
C LEU A 40 5.37 8.33 -4.17
N ASN A 41 5.87 7.10 -4.28
CA ASN A 41 5.15 5.90 -3.87
C ASN A 41 5.29 5.56 -2.39
N ILE A 42 6.37 5.99 -1.71
CA ILE A 42 6.50 5.74 -0.27
C ILE A 42 5.44 6.52 0.51
N VAL A 43 5.03 7.72 0.04
CA VAL A 43 4.01 8.55 0.71
C VAL A 43 2.66 7.83 0.90
N PRO A 44 1.97 7.32 -0.15
CA PRO A 44 0.72 6.58 0.04
C PRO A 44 0.92 5.34 0.93
N MET A 45 2.08 4.70 0.83
CA MET A 45 2.39 3.53 1.63
C MET A 45 2.63 3.84 3.10
N LEU A 46 3.20 5.00 3.44
CA LEU A 46 3.30 5.48 4.82
C LEU A 46 1.92 5.77 5.41
N ILE A 47 1.00 6.35 4.62
CA ILE A 47 -0.38 6.60 5.05
C ILE A 47 -1.09 5.27 5.35
N GLY A 48 -1.06 4.32 4.41
CA GLY A 48 -1.61 2.98 4.62
C GLY A 48 -0.97 2.26 5.81
N GLY A 49 0.36 2.35 5.91
CA GLY A 49 1.17 1.80 6.99
C GLY A 49 0.78 2.35 8.37
N LEU A 50 0.49 3.64 8.46
CA LEU A 50 0.03 4.29 9.68
C LEU A 50 -1.35 3.80 10.09
N PHE A 51 -2.33 3.78 9.17
CA PHE A 51 -3.66 3.24 9.42
C PHE A 51 -3.57 1.80 9.95
N THR A 52 -2.82 0.95 9.25
CA THR A 52 -2.60 -0.43 9.65
C THR A 52 -1.96 -0.52 11.04
N GLY A 53 -0.95 0.29 11.33
CA GLY A 53 -0.30 0.32 12.64
C GLY A 53 -1.26 0.67 13.79
N LEU A 54 -2.13 1.66 13.58
CA LEU A 54 -3.15 2.08 14.55
C LEU A 54 -4.21 0.99 14.76
N LEU A 55 -4.70 0.40 13.67
CA LEU A 55 -5.70 -0.67 13.74
C LEU A 55 -5.15 -1.95 14.38
N LEU A 56 -3.92 -2.33 14.09
CA LEU A 56 -3.26 -3.48 14.70
C LEU A 56 -3.06 -3.30 16.21
N ARG A 57 -2.73 -2.08 16.67
CA ARG A 57 -2.68 -1.77 18.11
C ARG A 57 -4.06 -1.96 18.77
N GLY A 58 -5.13 -1.51 18.12
CA GLY A 58 -6.50 -1.72 18.58
C GLY A 58 -6.91 -3.19 18.62
N ALA A 59 -6.65 -3.94 17.55
CA ALA A 59 -6.92 -5.37 17.47
C ALA A 59 -6.10 -6.20 18.47
N GLY A 60 -4.87 -5.75 18.77
CA GLY A 60 -4.01 -6.32 19.81
C GLY A 60 -4.67 -6.30 21.19
N LYS A 61 -5.30 -5.18 21.56
CA LYS A 61 -6.04 -5.02 22.82
C LYS A 61 -7.31 -5.87 22.89
N ALA A 62 -7.91 -6.21 21.75
CA ALA A 62 -9.15 -6.99 21.66
C ALA A 62 -8.90 -8.51 21.41
N GLY A 63 -7.83 -9.07 21.97
CA GLY A 63 -7.53 -10.50 21.84
C GLY A 63 -7.16 -10.95 20.42
N GLY A 64 -6.81 -10.02 19.52
CA GLY A 64 -6.42 -10.31 18.14
C GLY A 64 -7.56 -10.38 17.12
N ALA A 65 -8.79 -10.11 17.53
CA ALA A 65 -9.93 -10.06 16.62
C ALA A 65 -9.73 -8.95 15.54
N GLY A 66 -9.85 -9.31 14.26
CA GLY A 66 -9.75 -8.36 13.14
C GLY A 66 -8.33 -7.98 12.70
N ARG A 67 -7.27 -8.66 13.17
CA ARG A 67 -5.87 -8.36 12.75
C ARG A 67 -5.61 -8.49 11.25
N GLY A 68 -6.31 -9.39 10.55
CA GLY A 68 -6.21 -9.52 9.10
C GLY A 68 -6.79 -8.31 8.36
N ILE A 69 -7.98 -7.86 8.78
CA ILE A 69 -8.66 -6.66 8.24
C ILE A 69 -7.80 -5.42 8.50
N ALA A 70 -7.18 -5.34 9.68
CA ALA A 70 -6.31 -4.24 10.04
C ALA A 70 -5.11 -4.05 9.08
N LEU A 71 -4.72 -5.05 8.29
CA LEU A 71 -3.64 -4.94 7.29
C LEU A 71 -4.08 -4.33 5.95
N TRP A 72 -5.37 -4.31 5.67
CA TRP A 72 -5.91 -3.88 4.38
C TRP A 72 -5.47 -2.49 3.94
N PRO A 73 -5.36 -1.48 4.84
CA PRO A 73 -4.93 -0.13 4.45
C PRO A 73 -3.54 -0.07 3.82
N THR A 74 -2.69 -1.07 4.09
CA THR A 74 -1.38 -1.21 3.48
C THR A 74 -1.40 -2.21 2.33
N LEU A 75 -1.97 -3.39 2.54
CA LEU A 75 -1.82 -4.49 1.58
C LEU A 75 -2.62 -4.29 0.30
N ILE A 76 -3.81 -3.69 0.37
CA ILE A 76 -4.64 -3.43 -0.82
C ILE A 76 -3.94 -2.43 -1.76
N PRO A 77 -3.55 -1.21 -1.32
CA PRO A 77 -2.82 -0.31 -2.20
C PRO A 77 -1.48 -0.89 -2.65
N ALA A 78 -0.77 -1.64 -1.79
CA ALA A 78 0.48 -2.30 -2.20
C ALA A 78 0.26 -3.27 -3.37
N ALA A 79 -0.73 -4.16 -3.27
CA ALA A 79 -1.01 -5.15 -4.29
C ALA A 79 -1.45 -4.50 -5.62
N ILE A 80 -2.38 -3.53 -5.55
CA ILE A 80 -2.84 -2.80 -6.73
C ILE A 80 -1.67 -2.05 -7.39
N GLY A 81 -0.87 -1.33 -6.60
CA GLY A 81 0.28 -0.59 -7.11
C GLY A 81 1.30 -1.51 -7.78
N ILE A 82 1.66 -2.62 -7.13
CA ILE A 82 2.61 -3.61 -7.69
C ILE A 82 2.14 -4.13 -9.04
N VAL A 83 0.89 -4.58 -9.14
CA VAL A 83 0.33 -5.09 -10.39
C VAL A 83 0.32 -3.99 -11.46
N TRP A 84 -0.10 -2.79 -11.08
CA TRP A 84 -0.23 -1.69 -12.02
C TRP A 84 1.12 -1.23 -12.59
N TYR A 85 2.13 -1.04 -11.74
CA TYR A 85 3.48 -0.64 -12.19
C TYR A 85 4.14 -1.71 -13.07
N LEU A 86 4.04 -2.98 -12.68
CA LEU A 86 4.62 -4.06 -13.49
C LEU A 86 3.89 -4.21 -14.82
N TRP A 87 2.56 -4.07 -14.83
CA TRP A 87 1.77 -4.09 -16.05
C TRP A 87 2.17 -2.96 -17.00
N ASP A 88 2.28 -1.72 -16.50
CA ASP A 88 2.68 -0.55 -17.29
C ASP A 88 4.10 -0.68 -17.84
N ALA A 89 5.04 -1.26 -17.06
CA ALA A 89 6.40 -1.49 -17.53
C ALA A 89 6.51 -2.56 -18.63
N LEU A 90 5.66 -3.59 -18.60
CA LEU A 90 5.67 -4.69 -19.58
C LEU A 90 4.84 -4.39 -20.82
N LEU A 91 3.75 -3.64 -20.66
CA LEU A 91 2.79 -3.29 -21.69
C LEU A 91 2.53 -1.78 -21.65
N PRO A 92 3.54 -0.95 -21.96
CA PRO A 92 3.42 0.50 -21.87
C PRO A 92 2.34 1.03 -22.82
N ALA A 93 1.57 2.00 -22.36
CA ALA A 93 0.61 2.69 -23.20
C ALA A 93 1.34 3.47 -24.31
N GLU A 94 0.96 3.23 -25.58
CA GLU A 94 1.63 3.83 -26.75
C GLU A 94 1.61 5.37 -26.75
N LEU A 95 0.55 5.97 -26.19
CA LEU A 95 0.31 7.41 -26.26
C LEU A 95 0.95 8.22 -25.11
N ASP A 96 1.31 7.59 -23.98
CA ASP A 96 1.85 8.30 -22.81
C ASP A 96 2.62 7.36 -21.84
N PRO A 97 3.79 6.85 -22.26
CA PRO A 97 4.62 5.99 -21.41
C PRO A 97 5.16 6.79 -20.22
N GLY A 98 4.56 6.59 -19.05
CA GLY A 98 4.96 7.24 -17.79
C GLY A 98 3.83 7.87 -16.99
N ARG A 99 2.62 8.01 -17.56
CA ARG A 99 1.45 8.54 -16.85
C ARG A 99 1.18 7.86 -15.50
N VAL A 100 1.37 6.54 -15.44
CA VAL A 100 1.16 5.74 -14.22
C VAL A 100 2.09 6.18 -13.09
N HIS A 101 3.29 6.68 -13.40
CA HIS A 101 4.28 7.10 -12.40
C HIS A 101 3.95 8.46 -11.77
N ILE A 102 3.05 9.24 -12.39
CA ILE A 102 2.55 10.52 -11.86
C ILE A 102 1.18 10.35 -11.19
N ALA A 103 0.24 9.70 -11.89
CA ALA A 103 -1.13 9.56 -11.41
C ALA A 103 -1.30 8.40 -10.42
N GLY A 104 -0.55 7.31 -10.60
CA GLY A 104 -0.60 6.12 -9.75
C GLY A 104 -0.50 6.43 -8.25
N PRO A 105 0.50 7.21 -7.80
CA PRO A 105 0.63 7.58 -6.38
C PRO A 105 -0.62 8.26 -5.81
N GLN A 106 -1.30 9.10 -6.60
CA GLN A 106 -2.51 9.81 -6.16
C GLN A 106 -3.67 8.85 -5.94
N TYR A 107 -3.88 7.91 -6.87
CA TYR A 107 -4.89 6.86 -6.71
C TYR A 107 -4.56 5.94 -5.53
N LEU A 108 -3.29 5.66 -5.30
CA LEU A 108 -2.84 4.84 -4.18
C LEU A 108 -3.10 5.51 -2.83
N VAL A 109 -2.97 6.84 -2.73
CA VAL A 109 -3.42 7.60 -1.54
C VAL A 109 -4.92 7.41 -1.32
N MET A 110 -5.74 7.58 -2.37
CA MET A 110 -7.19 7.40 -2.26
C MET A 110 -7.55 5.97 -1.82
N ILE A 111 -6.93 4.95 -2.42
CA ILE A 111 -7.13 3.55 -2.06
C ILE A 111 -6.73 3.29 -0.60
N ALA A 112 -5.58 3.82 -0.14
CA ALA A 112 -5.13 3.68 1.24
C ALA A 112 -6.11 4.30 2.24
N ILE A 113 -6.68 5.47 1.91
CA ILE A 113 -7.70 6.12 2.75
C ILE A 113 -9.00 5.30 2.77
N LEU A 114 -9.52 4.91 1.61
CA LEU A 114 -10.77 4.14 1.50
C LEU A 114 -10.64 2.78 2.22
N SER A 115 -9.57 2.05 1.97
CA SER A 115 -9.28 0.79 2.67
C SER A 115 -9.04 1.01 4.17
N GLY A 116 -8.44 2.13 4.56
CA GLY A 116 -8.37 2.63 5.94
C GLY A 116 -9.72 2.69 6.63
N VAL A 117 -10.67 3.41 6.02
CA VAL A 117 -12.04 3.57 6.54
C VAL A 117 -12.77 2.23 6.61
N VAL A 118 -12.73 1.44 5.53
CA VAL A 118 -13.37 0.13 5.47
C VAL A 118 -12.79 -0.81 6.54
N ALA A 119 -11.47 -0.85 6.69
CA ALA A 119 -10.82 -1.69 7.68
C ALA A 119 -11.16 -1.25 9.11
N TRP A 120 -11.27 0.05 9.36
CA TRP A 120 -11.67 0.57 10.66
C TRP A 120 -13.11 0.16 11.04
N VAL A 121 -14.06 0.28 10.11
CA VAL A 121 -15.43 -0.20 10.31
C VAL A 121 -15.45 -1.71 10.53
N GLY A 122 -14.76 -2.47 9.67
CA GLY A 122 -14.67 -3.93 9.80
C GLY A 122 -14.07 -4.38 11.14
N CYS A 123 -12.99 -3.76 11.59
CA CYS A 123 -12.39 -4.02 12.90
C CYS A 123 -13.32 -3.64 14.07
N ARG A 124 -14.24 -2.67 13.91
CA ARG A 124 -15.26 -2.37 14.92
C ARG A 124 -16.34 -3.44 14.96
N LEU A 125 -16.88 -3.83 13.81
CA LEU A 125 -17.92 -4.85 13.69
C LEU A 125 -17.47 -6.20 14.27
N VAL A 126 -16.24 -6.63 13.97
CA VAL A 126 -15.68 -7.88 14.49
C VAL A 126 -15.47 -7.84 16.01
N ARG A 127 -15.27 -6.66 16.59
CA ARG A 127 -15.16 -6.50 18.05
C ARG A 127 -16.53 -6.55 18.73
N SER A 128 -17.54 -5.93 18.14
CA SER A 128 -18.90 -5.95 18.70
C SER A 128 -19.51 -7.35 18.71
N THR A 129 -19.23 -8.18 17.69
CA THR A 129 -19.76 -9.55 17.61
C THR A 129 -19.12 -10.54 18.59
N ARG A 130 -17.98 -10.19 19.21
CA ARG A 130 -17.35 -11.02 20.25
C ARG A 130 -17.66 -10.57 21.68
N ALA A 131 -18.30 -9.42 21.84
CA ALA A 131 -18.63 -8.85 23.14
C ALA A 131 -20.08 -9.15 23.59
N GLY A 132 -20.92 -9.65 22.67
CA GLY A 132 -22.22 -10.24 22.98
C GLY A 132 -22.12 -11.75 22.99
#